data_AF-A0A520EIZ8-F1
#
_entry.id   AF-A0A520EIZ8-F1
#
_cell.length_a   1.000
_cell.length_b   1.000
_cell.length_c   1.000
_cell.angle_alpha   90.00
_cell.angle_beta   90.00
_cell.angle_gamma   90.00
#
_symmetry.space_group_name_H-M   'P 1'
#
loop_
_entity.id
_entity.type
_entity.pdbx_description
1 polymer ?
#
loop_
_entity_poly.entity_id
_entity_poly.type
_entity_poly.pdbx_seq_one_letter_code
_entity_poly.pdbx_strand_id
1 'polypeptide(L)' 'MAPESSEFDVIVIGGGPVGENAAQYAIQGSSRTAAIVEHELVGGECSYWACMPSKALLRPSEVL' A
#
# COMPACT_ATOMS: atom_id res chain seq x y z
N MET A 1 29.24 2.02 -2.46
CA MET A 1 28.46 2.02 -1.22
C MET A 1 27.68 0.72 -1.22
N ALA A 2 28.07 -0.27 -0.41
CA ALA A 2 27.21 -1.45 -0.25
C ALA A 2 25.90 -0.99 0.41
N PRO A 3 24.73 -1.50 0.01
CA PRO A 3 23.50 -1.13 0.70
C PRO A 3 23.58 -1.64 2.14
N GLU A 4 23.38 -0.76 3.12
CA GLU A 4 23.14 -1.22 4.49
C GLU A 4 21.89 -2.11 4.45
N SER A 5 22.03 -3.38 4.82
CA SER A 5 20.90 -4.28 4.94
C SER A 5 20.07 -3.84 6.14
N SER A 6 18.93 -3.20 5.87
CA SER A 6 17.93 -2.97 6.91
C SER A 6 17.21 -4.28 7.22
N GLU A 7 17.27 -4.71 8.48
CA GLU A 7 16.50 -5.85 8.95
C GLU A 7 15.07 -5.40 9.32
N PHE A 8 14.09 -6.19 8.89
CA PHE A 8 12.68 -6.03 9.23
C PHE A 8 12.11 -7.38 9.62
N ASP A 9 11.20 -7.40 10.60
CA ASP A 9 10.53 -8.63 11.02
C ASP A 9 9.57 -9.16 9.94
N VAL A 10 8.98 -8.26 9.15
CA VAL A 10 8.05 -8.58 8.08
C VAL A 10 8.35 -7.73 6.84
N ILE A 11 8.41 -8.37 5.67
CA ILE A 11 8.50 -7.69 4.37
C ILE A 11 7.25 -8.02 3.58
N VAL A 12 6.50 -6.99 3.21
CA VAL A 12 5.29 -7.08 2.38
C VAL A 12 5.61 -6.64 0.97
N ILE A 13 5.35 -7.50 -0.01
CA ILE A 13 5.55 -7.19 -1.43
C ILE A 13 4.20 -6.77 -2.03
N GLY A 14 4.15 -5.55 -2.54
CA GLY A 14 2.96 -4.88 -3.04
C GLY A 14 2.38 -3.91 -2.00
N GLY A 15 2.24 -2.65 -2.40
CA GLY A 15 1.70 -1.54 -1.61
C GLY A 15 0.23 -1.26 -1.92
N GLY A 16 -0.51 -2.25 -2.41
CA GLY A 16 -1.96 -2.16 -2.58
C GLY A 16 -2.72 -2.25 -1.25
N PRO A 17 -4.06 -2.14 -1.25
CA PRO A 17 -4.87 -2.10 -0.03
C PRO A 17 -4.63 -3.31 0.88
N VAL A 18 -4.42 -4.49 0.32
CA VAL A 18 -4.11 -5.70 1.10
C VAL A 18 -2.72 -5.62 1.73
N GLY A 19 -1.72 -5.13 1.00
CA GLY A 19 -0.34 -5.02 1.48
C GLY A 19 -0.20 -4.01 2.62
N GLU A 20 -0.86 -2.86 2.49
CA GLU A 20 -0.92 -1.85 3.56
C GLU A 20 -1.59 -2.40 4.83
N ASN A 21 -2.72 -3.09 4.69
CA ASN A 21 -3.39 -3.73 5.85
C ASN A 21 -2.55 -4.82 6.48
N ALA A 22 -1.89 -5.66 5.68
CA ALA A 22 -1.01 -6.72 6.18
C ALA A 22 0.17 -6.15 6.96
N ALA A 23 0.83 -5.11 6.44
CA ALA A 23 1.92 -4.44 7.13
C ALA A 23 1.45 -3.76 8.43
N GLN A 24 0.29 -3.09 8.40
CA GLN A 24 -0.28 -2.48 9.59
C GLN A 24 -0.58 -3.52 10.67
N TYR A 25 -1.26 -4.62 10.33
CA TYR A 25 -1.55 -5.68 11.30
C TYR A 25 -0.30 -6.40 11.81
N ALA A 26 0.76 -6.49 11.00
CA ALA A 26 2.02 -7.09 11.41
C ALA A 26 2.70 -6.31 12.55
N ILE A 27 2.56 -4.99 12.57
CA ILE A 27 3.21 -4.12 13.58
C ILE A 27 2.26 -3.72 14.71
N GLN A 28 0.95 -3.69 14.47
CA GLN A 28 -0.04 -3.13 15.40
C GLN A 28 0.02 -3.83 16.78
N GLY A 29 0.28 -3.03 17.82
CA GLY A 29 0.37 -3.52 19.20
C GLY A 29 1.59 -4.40 19.50
N SER A 30 2.58 -4.43 18.61
CA SER A 30 3.81 -5.20 18.76
C SER A 30 5.07 -4.32 18.68
N SER A 31 6.22 -4.88 19.02
CA SER A 31 7.53 -4.25 18.77
C SER A 31 8.12 -4.61 17.40
N ARG A 32 7.35 -5.27 16.53
CA ARG A 32 7.80 -5.69 15.21
C ARG A 32 7.88 -4.52 14.25
N THR A 33 8.75 -4.67 13.27
CA THR A 33 8.94 -3.75 12.16
C THR A 33 8.43 -4.39 10.86
N ALA A 34 7.84 -3.58 9.99
CA ALA A 34 7.41 -4.03 8.67
C ALA A 34 7.89 -3.06 7.59
N ALA A 35 8.34 -3.62 6.46
CA ALA A 35 8.65 -2.87 5.25
C ALA A 35 7.66 -3.24 4.14
N ILE A 36 7.15 -2.25 3.43
CA ILE A 36 6.36 -2.45 2.21
C ILE A 36 7.27 -2.14 1.02
N VAL A 37 7.30 -3.05 0.05
CA VAL A 37 8.01 -2.87 -1.21
C VAL A 37 6.99 -2.78 -2.34
N GLU A 38 6.87 -1.60 -2.93
CA GLU A 38 6.03 -1.33 -4.10
C GLU A 38 6.91 -0.76 -5.21
N HIS A 39 6.72 -1.27 -6.43
CA HIS A 39 7.48 -0.83 -7.60
C HIS A 39 6.85 0.40 -8.26
N GLU A 40 5.53 0.57 -8.14
CA GLU A 40 4.77 1.66 -8.75
C GLU A 40 4.21 2.63 -7.69
N LEU A 41 2.88 2.78 -7.60
CA LEU A 41 2.22 3.76 -6.72
C LEU A 41 1.65 3.08 -5.46
N VAL A 42 1.99 3.64 -4.31
CA VAL A 42 1.46 3.23 -2.99
C VAL A 42 -0.04 3.50 -2.94
N GLY A 43 -0.82 2.46 -2.63
CA GLY A 43 -2.28 2.40 -2.74
C GLY A 43 -2.76 1.42 -3.82
N GLY A 44 -1.87 1.04 -4.74
CA GLY A 44 -2.10 0.01 -5.76
C GLY A 44 -3.30 0.30 -6.68
N GLU A 45 -3.84 -0.77 -7.28
CA GLU A 45 -4.83 -0.65 -8.34
C GLU A 45 -6.12 0.06 -7.90
N CYS A 46 -6.61 -0.18 -6.68
CA CYS A 46 -7.87 0.39 -6.20
C CYS A 46 -7.89 1.93 -6.34
N SER A 47 -6.78 2.57 -5.98
CA SER A 47 -6.63 4.03 -5.97
C SER A 47 -6.35 4.62 -7.34
N TYR A 48 -5.56 3.94 -8.19
CA TYR A 48 -5.04 4.54 -9.42
C TYR A 48 -5.62 3.96 -10.70
N TRP A 49 -6.07 2.71 -10.69
CA TRP A 49 -6.40 1.97 -11.92
C TRP A 49 -7.77 1.27 -11.90
N ALA A 50 -8.42 1.15 -10.75
CA ALA A 50 -9.65 0.39 -10.57
C ALA A 50 -10.78 1.22 -9.94
N CYS A 51 -11.09 0.98 -8.66
CA CYS A 51 -12.31 1.44 -8.02
C CYS A 51 -12.46 2.96 -8.01
N MET A 52 -11.46 3.68 -7.53
CA MET A 52 -11.49 5.14 -7.38
C MET A 52 -11.68 5.87 -8.72
N PRO A 53 -10.83 5.65 -9.75
CA PRO A 53 -11.01 6.31 -11.05
C PRO A 53 -12.30 5.85 -11.74
N SER A 54 -12.70 4.58 -11.62
CA SER A 54 -13.96 4.11 -12.19
C SER A 54 -15.16 4.87 -11.60
N LYS A 55 -15.19 5.08 -10.27
CA LYS A 55 -16.28 5.81 -9.63
C LYS A 55 -16.24 7.31 -9.89
N ALA A 56 -15.05 7.90 -10.03
CA ALA A 56 -14.91 9.29 -10.45
C ALA A 56 -15.51 9.53 -11.85
N LEU A 57 -15.28 8.61 -12.79
CA LEU A 57 -15.81 8.70 -14.15
C LEU A 57 -17.32 8.39 -14.24
N LEU A 58 -17.84 7.48 -13.40
CA LEU A 58 -19.23 7.05 -13.46
C LEU A 58 -20.23 8.04 -12.83
N ARG A 59 -19.80 8.96 -11.97
CA ARG A 59 -20.69 9.95 -11.34
C ARG A 59 -20.10 11.37 -11.31
N PRO A 60 -19.80 11.98 -12.46
CA PRO A 60 -19.10 13.27 -12.49
C PRO A 60 -19.93 14.41 -11.88
N SER A 61 -21.26 14.38 -12.05
CA SER A 61 -22.15 15.45 -11.60
C SER A 61 -22.44 15.46 -10.09
N GLU A 62 -22.13 14.38 -9.36
CA GLU A 62 -22.29 14.32 -7.90
C GLU A 62 -21.07 14.87 -7.15
N VAL A 63 -19.99 15.18 -7.87
CA VAL A 63 -18.73 15.69 -7.32
C VAL A 63 -18.60 17.22 -7.49
N LEU A 64 -19.47 17.84 -8.29
CA LEU A 64 -19.62 19.30 -8.42
C LEU A 64 -20.58 19.84 -7.34
#